data_AF-S8FF65-F1
#
_entry.id   AF-S8FF65-F1
#
_cell.length_a   1.000
_cell.length_b   1.000
_cell.length_c   1.000
_cell.angle_alpha   90.00
_cell.angle_beta   90.00
_cell.angle_gamma   90.00
#
_symmetry.space_group_name_H-M   'P 1'
#
loop_
_entity.id
_entity.type
_entity.pdbx_description
1 polymer ?
#
loop_
_entity_poly.entity_id
_entity_poly.type
_entity_poly.pdbx_seq_one_letter_code
_entity_poly.pdbx_strand_id
1 'polypeptide(L)'
;MSHNTSLGRFSTLTLTGAPIRGAITLSRRETFPSRQYDFSQYDYFNQPDWKPMEVPTQGRHLCLRLEGCIGRGGSAVVYAAKATSNDPEGCASPIEAELCVKLAKPHRCRTLAREGWVYEQLAEGTYQGVIVPRCYGFFAADLPHNQFPVSPISLEDLLDTFDFDTADLWHDERLCDEEWKITDSTPGGRELSPWVDWRRDPSAPLLCVLVMTRGGGPYTLHEDHLDKSNRAEVFEILDDLSADGILHQDLRPANIIRAPADAETCPRHNRVHKWNLIDFALTRVDTPDDSEDKLRFQAVSMYQKRGYTCRRFA
;
A
#
# COMPACT_ATOMS: atom_id res chain seq x y z
N MET A 1 6.38 -25.19 7.53
CA MET A 1 7.65 -24.63 7.04
C MET A 1 7.38 -23.16 6.78
N SER A 2 7.97 -22.21 7.53
CA SER A 2 7.70 -20.79 7.28
C SER A 2 8.31 -20.42 5.93
N HIS A 3 7.47 -20.21 4.92
CA HIS A 3 7.90 -19.55 3.71
C HIS A 3 8.49 -18.19 4.13
N ASN A 4 9.73 -17.95 3.73
CA ASN A 4 10.48 -16.76 4.10
C ASN A 4 9.91 -15.60 3.29
N THR A 5 8.82 -14.99 3.78
CA THR A 5 8.11 -13.94 3.03
C THR A 5 8.93 -12.66 3.01
N SER A 6 8.88 -11.93 1.90
CA SER A 6 9.53 -10.63 1.72
C SER A 6 9.13 -9.65 2.83
N LEU A 7 7.87 -9.71 3.28
CA LEU A 7 7.33 -8.92 4.40
C LEU A 7 7.98 -9.26 5.76
N GLY A 8 8.44 -10.49 6.00
CA GLY A 8 9.07 -10.89 7.26
C GLY A 8 10.57 -10.65 7.33
N ARG A 9 11.20 -10.15 6.26
CA ARG A 9 12.66 -10.18 6.10
C ARG A 9 13.41 -9.06 6.83
N PHE A 10 12.79 -7.89 6.99
CA PHE A 10 13.47 -6.67 7.45
C PHE A 10 12.79 -6.09 8.70
N SER A 11 13.59 -5.81 9.73
CA SER A 11 13.15 -5.17 10.98
C SER A 11 13.43 -3.67 10.99
N THR A 12 14.41 -3.23 10.21
CA THR A 12 14.91 -1.85 10.20
C THR A 12 15.35 -1.43 8.80
N LEU A 13 15.30 -0.14 8.53
CA LEU A 13 15.56 0.48 7.23
C LEU A 13 16.39 1.75 7.43
N THR A 14 17.47 1.96 6.67
CA THR A 14 18.14 3.25 6.57
C THR A 14 17.94 3.84 5.18
N LEU A 15 17.42 5.07 5.12
CA LEU A 15 17.27 5.84 3.89
C LEU A 15 18.36 6.90 3.78
N THR A 16 18.92 7.03 2.58
CA THR A 16 19.93 8.05 2.22
C THR A 16 19.60 8.66 0.85
N GLY A 17 20.30 9.72 0.47
CA GLY A 17 20.12 10.38 -0.83
C GLY A 17 19.02 11.45 -0.82
N ALA A 18 19.01 12.28 -1.86
CA ALA A 18 17.97 13.31 -2.02
C ALA A 18 16.59 12.63 -2.07
N PRO A 19 15.57 13.20 -1.41
CA PRO A 19 15.49 14.52 -0.79
C PRO A 19 15.97 14.60 0.68
N ILE A 20 16.49 13.50 1.23
CA ILE A 20 16.87 13.40 2.64
C ILE A 20 18.27 14.00 2.85
N ARG A 21 18.39 14.92 3.82
CA ARG A 21 19.64 15.67 4.10
C ARG A 21 20.69 14.89 4.91
N GLY A 22 20.40 13.64 5.26
CA GLY A 22 21.27 12.74 6.01
C GLY A 22 20.74 11.30 5.98
N ALA A 23 21.44 10.37 6.61
CA ALA A 23 20.90 9.04 6.84
C ALA A 23 19.76 9.11 7.88
N ILE A 24 18.61 8.52 7.57
CA ILE A 24 17.50 8.34 8.53
C ILE A 24 17.26 6.85 8.68
N THR A 25 17.31 6.37 9.93
CA THR A 25 16.97 4.99 10.26
C THR A 25 15.53 4.91 10.76
N LEU A 26 14.76 4.00 10.18
CA LEU A 26 13.38 3.69 10.51
C LEU A 26 13.27 2.27 11.02
N SER A 27 12.35 2.06 11.94
CA SER A 27 12.00 0.73 12.45
C SER A 27 10.74 0.24 11.77
N ARG A 28 10.63 -1.08 11.60
CA ARG A 28 9.38 -1.72 11.22
C ARG A 28 8.32 -1.38 12.28
N ARG A 29 7.13 -1.00 11.83
CA ARG A 29 5.97 -0.73 12.69
C ARG A 29 4.80 -1.62 12.29
N GLU A 30 3.85 -1.78 13.20
CA GLU A 30 2.58 -2.41 12.87
C GLU A 30 1.82 -1.57 11.83
N THR A 31 1.13 -2.25 10.93
CA THR A 31 0.22 -1.65 9.95
C THR A 31 -1.14 -1.37 10.59
N PHE A 32 -2.07 -0.80 9.83
CA PHE A 32 -3.39 -0.43 10.36
C PHE A 32 -4.51 -1.31 9.77
N PRO A 33 -5.05 -2.30 10.52
CA PRO A 33 -6.14 -3.13 10.05
C PRO A 33 -7.40 -2.36 9.68
N SER A 34 -8.18 -2.90 8.74
CA SER A 34 -9.49 -2.38 8.37
C SER A 34 -10.65 -3.02 9.13
N ARG A 35 -11.84 -2.43 9.01
CA ARG A 35 -13.09 -3.16 9.24
C ARG A 35 -13.43 -4.01 8.01
N GLN A 36 -14.10 -5.14 8.22
CA GLN A 36 -14.72 -5.87 7.12
C GLN A 36 -15.80 -4.98 6.52
N TYR A 37 -15.87 -4.95 5.19
CA TYR A 37 -17.02 -4.42 4.49
C TYR A 37 -17.82 -5.59 3.91
N ASP A 38 -19.00 -5.84 4.47
CA ASP A 38 -19.91 -6.86 3.96
C ASP A 38 -20.58 -6.32 2.69
N PHE A 39 -20.26 -6.92 1.55
CA PHE A 39 -20.82 -6.51 0.26
C PHE A 39 -22.30 -6.83 0.07
N SER A 40 -22.85 -7.77 0.85
CA SER A 40 -24.26 -8.15 0.83
C SER A 40 -25.11 -7.16 1.65
N GLN A 41 -24.60 -6.75 2.81
CA GLN A 41 -25.29 -5.86 3.74
C GLN A 41 -24.97 -4.38 3.51
N TYR A 42 -23.90 -4.08 2.77
CA TYR A 42 -23.37 -2.72 2.57
C TYR A 42 -23.02 -2.03 3.90
N ASP A 43 -22.47 -2.78 4.85
CA ASP A 43 -22.16 -2.30 6.19
C ASP A 43 -20.74 -2.72 6.61
N TYR A 44 -20.23 -2.07 7.67
CA TYR A 44 -18.92 -2.33 8.23
C TYR A 44 -19.01 -3.10 9.54
N PHE A 45 -18.19 -4.15 9.64
CA PHE A 45 -18.11 -5.01 10.81
C PHE A 45 -16.71 -5.02 11.40
N ASN A 46 -16.64 -5.09 12.72
CA ASN A 46 -15.38 -5.30 13.42
C ASN A 46 -14.91 -6.73 13.18
N GLN A 47 -13.59 -6.88 12.98
CA GLN A 47 -12.95 -8.18 12.81
C GLN A 47 -11.90 -8.38 13.90
N PRO A 48 -12.22 -9.08 15.00
CA PRO A 48 -11.30 -9.32 16.10
C PRO A 48 -10.03 -10.07 15.68
N ASP A 49 -10.12 -10.91 14.64
CA ASP A 49 -9.02 -11.72 14.14
C ASP A 49 -8.14 -11.00 13.11
N TRP A 50 -8.56 -9.82 12.62
CA TRP A 50 -7.79 -9.03 11.66
C TRP A 50 -6.70 -8.23 12.35
N LYS A 51 -5.57 -8.89 12.58
CA LYS A 51 -4.39 -8.31 13.22
C LYS A 51 -3.36 -7.88 12.16
N PRO A 52 -2.55 -6.85 12.45
CA PRO A 52 -1.38 -6.56 11.63
C PRO A 52 -0.37 -7.72 11.76
N MET A 53 0.48 -7.88 10.76
CA MET A 53 1.58 -8.84 10.82
C MET A 53 2.51 -8.52 11.99
N GLU A 54 2.99 -9.56 12.68
CA GLU A 54 3.97 -9.38 13.75
C GLU A 54 5.26 -8.73 13.22
N VAL A 55 5.75 -7.72 13.94
CA VAL A 55 6.99 -7.03 13.59
C VAL A 55 8.18 -7.98 13.81
N PRO A 56 9.03 -8.24 12.78
CA PRO A 56 10.18 -9.14 12.93
C PRO A 56 11.16 -8.62 13.99
N THR A 57 11.33 -9.34 15.10
CA THR A 57 12.24 -8.97 16.19
C THR A 57 13.72 -9.20 15.85
N GLN A 58 14.00 -10.13 14.94
CA GLN A 58 15.35 -10.48 14.46
C GLN A 58 15.47 -10.30 12.93
N GLY A 59 14.66 -9.41 12.36
CA GLY A 59 14.73 -9.09 10.94
C GLY A 59 16.04 -8.39 10.58
N ARG A 60 16.40 -8.44 9.31
CA ARG A 60 17.61 -7.81 8.78
C ARG A 60 17.48 -6.28 8.72
N HIS A 61 18.61 -5.61 8.56
CA HIS A 61 18.66 -4.19 8.23
C HIS A 61 18.69 -3.98 6.71
N LEU A 62 17.84 -3.09 6.19
CA LEU A 62 17.83 -2.70 4.78
C LEU A 62 18.42 -1.30 4.62
N CYS A 63 19.40 -1.11 3.73
CA CYS A 63 19.93 0.22 3.40
C CYS A 63 19.51 0.59 1.99
N LEU A 64 18.80 1.70 1.82
CA LEU A 64 18.37 2.21 0.52
C LEU A 64 18.91 3.62 0.28
N ARG A 65 19.33 3.87 -0.96
CA ARG A 65 19.57 5.20 -1.48
C ARG A 65 18.41 5.61 -2.37
N LEU A 66 17.71 6.67 -1.97
CA LEU A 66 16.67 7.30 -2.78
C LEU A 66 17.28 7.97 -4.00
N GLU A 67 16.61 7.81 -5.13
CA GLU A 67 16.98 8.38 -6.42
C GLU A 67 15.91 9.41 -6.84
N GLY A 68 15.53 9.43 -8.12
CA GLY A 68 14.53 10.37 -8.63
C GLY A 68 13.13 10.10 -8.07
N CYS A 69 12.37 11.17 -7.90
CA CYS A 69 10.92 11.11 -7.70
C CYS A 69 10.28 10.51 -8.96
N ILE A 70 9.50 9.44 -8.80
CA ILE A 70 8.83 8.73 -9.90
C ILE A 70 7.31 8.89 -9.86
N GLY A 71 6.74 9.42 -8.77
CA GLY A 71 5.31 9.67 -8.67
C GLY A 71 4.98 10.61 -7.51
N ARG A 72 3.93 11.41 -7.69
CA ARG A 72 3.36 12.30 -6.67
C ARG A 72 1.85 12.07 -6.67
N GLY A 73 1.31 11.69 -5.51
CA GLY A 73 -0.12 11.48 -5.32
C GLY A 73 -0.66 12.30 -4.15
N GLY A 74 -1.97 12.19 -3.91
CA GLY A 74 -2.62 12.85 -2.78
C GLY A 74 -2.08 12.37 -1.42
N SER A 75 -1.79 11.06 -1.31
CA SER A 75 -1.37 10.42 -0.06
C SER A 75 0.15 10.43 0.18
N ALA A 76 0.95 10.41 -0.88
CA ALA A 76 2.39 10.13 -0.78
C ALA A 76 3.20 10.66 -1.98
N VAL A 77 4.52 10.70 -1.79
CA VAL A 77 5.51 10.88 -2.86
C VAL A 77 6.31 9.60 -3.01
N VAL A 78 6.52 9.13 -4.24
CA VAL A 78 7.20 7.87 -4.55
C VAL A 78 8.57 8.15 -5.16
N TYR A 79 9.60 7.54 -4.60
CA TYR A 79 10.98 7.63 -5.07
C TYR A 79 11.44 6.27 -5.60
N ALA A 80 12.16 6.27 -6.72
CA ALA A 80 12.99 5.12 -7.06
C ALA A 80 14.06 4.95 -5.98
N ALA A 81 14.45 3.71 -5.69
CA ALA A 81 15.43 3.41 -4.66
C ALA A 81 16.33 2.25 -5.08
N LYS A 82 17.60 2.33 -4.69
CA LYS A 82 18.57 1.25 -4.85
C LYS A 82 19.00 0.73 -3.50
N ALA A 83 18.97 -0.59 -3.35
CA ALA A 83 19.60 -1.24 -2.21
C ALA A 83 21.11 -1.00 -2.26
N THR A 84 21.65 -0.48 -1.16
CA THR A 84 23.11 -0.31 -0.99
C THR A 84 23.61 -1.42 -0.09
N SER A 85 24.63 -2.15 -0.54
CA SER A 85 25.31 -3.17 0.27
C SER A 85 26.12 -2.49 1.37
N ASN A 86 25.47 -2.15 2.48
CA ASN A 86 26.14 -1.60 3.66
C ASN A 86 26.14 -2.62 4.80
N ASP A 87 26.37 -3.89 4.47
CA ASP A 87 26.59 -4.92 5.47
C ASP A 87 28.11 -5.11 5.64
N PRO A 88 28.74 -4.58 6.70
CA PRO A 88 30.15 -4.86 6.98
C PRO A 88 30.39 -6.36 7.25
N GLU A 89 29.35 -7.15 7.48
CA GLU A 89 29.42 -8.60 7.73
C GLU A 89 28.98 -9.48 6.54
N GLY A 90 28.71 -8.90 5.37
CA GLY A 90 28.64 -9.64 4.11
C GLY A 90 27.52 -10.68 3.95
N CYS A 91 26.45 -10.63 4.74
CA CYS A 91 25.49 -11.74 4.81
C CYS A 91 24.18 -11.49 4.02
N ALA A 92 23.99 -10.30 3.42
CA ALA A 92 22.84 -10.01 2.57
C ALA A 92 23.14 -10.18 1.09
N SER A 93 22.64 -11.28 0.50
CA SER A 93 22.40 -11.33 -0.94
C SER A 93 21.67 -10.04 -1.33
N PRO A 94 22.22 -9.27 -2.28
CA PRO A 94 21.60 -8.02 -2.71
C PRO A 94 20.17 -8.32 -3.16
N ILE A 95 19.25 -7.43 -2.80
CA ILE A 95 17.94 -7.45 -3.44
C ILE A 95 18.20 -7.09 -4.91
N GLU A 96 18.07 -8.07 -5.80
CA GLU A 96 18.32 -7.87 -7.23
C GLU A 96 17.19 -7.07 -7.90
N ALA A 97 16.02 -7.01 -7.25
CA ALA A 97 14.87 -6.24 -7.72
C ALA A 97 15.11 -4.73 -7.60
N GLU A 98 14.63 -3.97 -8.59
CA GLU A 98 14.50 -2.52 -8.46
C GLU A 98 13.45 -2.20 -7.38
N LEU A 99 13.74 -1.23 -6.52
CA LEU A 99 12.86 -0.86 -5.42
C LEU A 99 12.31 0.55 -5.59
N CYS A 100 11.18 0.80 -4.95
CA CYS A 100 10.71 2.16 -4.70
C CYS A 100 10.29 2.32 -3.24
N VAL A 101 10.27 3.58 -2.82
CA VAL A 101 9.87 4.00 -1.47
C VAL A 101 8.73 4.99 -1.62
N LYS A 102 7.56 4.61 -1.12
CA LYS A 102 6.38 5.47 -1.00
C LYS A 102 6.44 6.18 0.35
N LEU A 103 6.68 7.48 0.32
CA LEU A 103 6.80 8.36 1.47
C LEU A 103 5.46 9.03 1.76
N ALA A 104 4.84 8.73 2.90
CA ALA A 104 3.57 9.36 3.28
C ALA A 104 3.72 10.88 3.39
N LYS A 105 2.69 11.62 2.96
CA LYS A 105 2.53 13.00 3.42
C LYS A 105 2.24 13.01 4.93
N PRO A 106 2.56 14.10 5.65
CA PRO A 106 2.51 14.12 7.12
C PRO A 106 1.13 13.82 7.73
N HIS A 107 0.06 14.06 6.98
CA HIS A 107 -1.34 13.85 7.38
C HIS A 107 -1.93 12.60 6.69
N ARG A 108 -1.09 11.66 6.27
CA ARG A 108 -1.49 10.44 5.52
C ARG A 108 -0.78 9.20 6.04
N CYS A 109 -0.19 9.27 7.23
CA CYS A 109 0.52 8.14 7.85
C CYS A 109 -0.43 6.98 8.15
N ARG A 110 -1.65 7.26 8.64
CA ARG A 110 -2.69 6.24 8.86
C ARG A 110 -3.11 5.60 7.54
N THR A 111 -3.31 6.40 6.49
CA THR A 111 -3.64 5.91 5.15
C THR A 111 -2.55 4.99 4.59
N LEU A 112 -1.27 5.35 4.73
CA LEU A 112 -0.17 4.50 4.28
C LEU A 112 -0.01 3.23 5.14
N ALA A 113 -0.23 3.33 6.46
CA ALA A 113 -0.25 2.16 7.34
C ALA A 113 -1.40 1.21 6.98
N ARG A 114 -2.56 1.74 6.56
CA ARG A 114 -3.71 0.97 6.07
C ARG A 114 -3.39 0.26 4.76
N GLU A 115 -2.78 0.95 3.80
CA GLU A 115 -2.30 0.33 2.57
C GLU A 115 -1.29 -0.79 2.86
N GLY A 116 -0.36 -0.57 3.78
CA GLY A 116 0.59 -1.59 4.24
C GLY A 116 -0.10 -2.85 4.76
N TRP A 117 -1.19 -2.70 5.52
CA TRP A 117 -1.98 -3.82 6.03
C TRP A 117 -2.64 -4.63 4.90
N VAL A 118 -3.12 -3.98 3.84
CA VAL A 118 -3.70 -4.70 2.69
C VAL A 118 -2.65 -5.58 2.01
N TYR A 119 -1.41 -5.09 1.85
CA TYR A 119 -0.32 -5.92 1.33
C TYR A 119 -0.04 -7.13 2.23
N GLU A 120 -0.23 -7.04 3.54
CA GLU A 120 -0.09 -8.19 4.45
C GLU A 120 -1.17 -9.26 4.22
N GLN A 121 -2.34 -8.89 3.70
CA GLN A 121 -3.40 -9.84 3.34
C GLN A 121 -3.16 -10.51 1.98
N LEU A 122 -2.29 -9.95 1.15
CA LEU A 122 -1.98 -10.45 -0.19
C LEU A 122 -0.81 -11.43 -0.15
N ALA A 123 -1.10 -12.73 -0.15
CA ALA A 123 -0.07 -13.78 -0.09
C ALA A 123 1.00 -13.67 -1.20
N GLU A 124 2.26 -13.86 -0.83
CA GLU A 124 3.39 -13.88 -1.77
C GLU A 124 3.37 -15.12 -2.68
N GLY A 125 3.72 -14.95 -3.95
CA GLY A 125 3.63 -16.01 -4.97
C GLY A 125 2.21 -16.33 -5.43
N THR A 126 1.19 -15.72 -4.81
CA THR A 126 -0.20 -15.74 -5.29
C THR A 126 -0.61 -14.37 -5.81
N TYR A 127 -0.30 -13.32 -5.05
CA TYR A 127 -0.63 -11.93 -5.37
C TYR A 127 0.63 -11.06 -5.45
N GLN A 128 1.39 -11.00 -4.35
CA GLN A 128 2.63 -10.23 -4.30
C GLN A 128 3.69 -10.89 -5.17
N GLY A 129 4.27 -10.09 -6.07
CA GLY A 129 5.15 -10.56 -7.13
C GLY A 129 4.42 -11.13 -8.35
N VAL A 130 3.08 -11.17 -8.35
CA VAL A 130 2.28 -11.78 -9.43
C VAL A 130 1.36 -10.75 -10.10
N ILE A 131 0.45 -10.13 -9.34
CA ILE A 131 -0.49 -9.10 -9.81
C ILE A 131 -0.40 -7.80 -9.01
N VAL A 132 0.38 -7.80 -7.94
CA VAL A 132 0.79 -6.60 -7.20
C VAL A 132 2.30 -6.67 -6.95
N PRO A 133 3.01 -5.54 -6.76
CA PRO A 133 4.41 -5.58 -6.41
C PRO A 133 4.64 -6.26 -5.05
N ARG A 134 5.84 -6.83 -4.84
CA ARG A 134 6.21 -7.30 -3.50
C ARG A 134 6.36 -6.11 -2.57
N CYS A 135 5.77 -6.21 -1.40
CA CYS A 135 5.96 -5.29 -0.29
C CYS A 135 7.01 -5.86 0.67
N TYR A 136 8.00 -5.05 1.01
CA TYR A 136 9.06 -5.40 1.95
C TYR A 136 8.80 -4.86 3.36
N GLY A 137 7.78 -4.00 3.51
CA GLY A 137 7.31 -3.57 4.80
C GLY A 137 6.93 -2.11 4.90
N PHE A 138 6.22 -1.82 6.00
CA PHE A 138 5.90 -0.48 6.47
C PHE A 138 6.84 -0.09 7.62
N PHE A 139 7.55 1.02 7.45
CA PHE A 139 8.53 1.50 8.41
C PHE A 139 8.19 2.91 8.85
N ALA A 140 8.48 3.25 10.11
CA ALA A 140 8.33 4.61 10.59
C ALA A 140 9.41 5.02 11.60
N ALA A 141 9.65 6.32 11.67
CA ALA A 141 10.53 6.96 12.65
C ALA A 141 10.00 8.33 13.04
N ASP A 142 10.10 8.66 14.33
CA ASP A 142 9.91 10.02 14.81
C ASP A 142 11.13 10.84 14.35
N LEU A 143 10.87 11.95 13.66
CA LEU A 143 11.94 12.85 13.24
C LEU A 143 12.10 13.97 14.26
N PRO A 144 13.34 14.37 14.59
CA PRO A 144 13.53 15.62 15.30
C PRO A 144 13.12 16.78 14.39
N HIS A 145 12.57 17.84 14.99
CA HIS A 145 12.02 19.01 14.27
C HIS A 145 12.97 19.61 13.22
N ASN A 146 14.29 19.48 13.40
CA ASN A 146 15.32 19.99 12.49
C ASN A 146 15.71 19.03 11.34
N GLN A 147 15.32 17.77 11.41
CA GLN A 147 15.56 16.76 10.37
C GLN A 147 14.32 16.45 9.55
N PHE A 148 13.21 17.14 9.83
CA PHE A 148 12.08 17.04 8.94
C PHE A 148 12.58 17.38 7.53
N PRO A 149 12.33 16.53 6.53
CA PRO A 149 12.72 16.85 5.19
C PRO A 149 11.78 18.00 4.77
N VAL A 150 12.15 19.25 5.07
CA VAL A 150 11.38 20.46 4.73
C VAL A 150 11.53 20.79 3.23
N SER A 151 11.66 19.78 2.37
CA SER A 151 11.99 19.99 0.95
C SER A 151 11.52 18.96 -0.08
N PRO A 152 11.09 17.71 0.20
CA PRO A 152 10.55 16.83 -0.84
C PRO A 152 9.11 17.11 -1.19
N ILE A 153 8.34 17.45 -0.16
CA ILE A 153 6.95 17.87 -0.25
C ILE A 153 7.08 19.39 -0.29
N SER A 154 7.08 19.95 -1.50
CA SER A 154 7.12 21.40 -1.67
C SER A 154 5.97 22.02 -0.88
N LEU A 155 6.08 23.31 -0.57
CA LEU A 155 4.93 24.03 -0.02
C LEU A 155 3.69 23.84 -0.91
N GLU A 156 3.88 23.72 -2.23
CA GLU A 156 2.82 23.37 -3.18
C GLU A 156 2.25 21.98 -2.92
N ASP A 157 3.04 20.93 -2.65
CA ASP A 157 2.49 19.60 -2.34
C ASP A 157 1.72 19.54 -0.99
N LEU A 158 2.02 20.47 -0.07
CA LEU A 158 1.22 20.71 1.14
C LEU A 158 -0.04 21.52 0.82
N LEU A 159 0.07 22.48 -0.11
CA LEU A 159 -1.00 23.39 -0.53
C LEU A 159 -2.01 22.76 -1.50
N ASP A 160 -1.61 21.76 -2.29
CA ASP A 160 -2.46 21.07 -3.28
C ASP A 160 -3.53 20.16 -2.62
N THR A 161 -3.42 19.96 -1.30
CA THR A 161 -4.46 19.32 -0.48
C THR A 161 -5.45 20.30 0.15
N PHE A 162 -5.33 21.61 -0.11
CA PHE A 162 -6.27 22.61 0.40
C PHE A 162 -7.53 22.64 -0.48
N ASP A 163 -8.51 21.83 -0.10
CA ASP A 163 -9.89 22.28 -0.26
C ASP A 163 -10.06 23.42 0.75
N PHE A 164 -10.15 24.66 0.26
CA PHE A 164 -10.03 25.90 1.05
C PHE A 164 -11.11 26.07 2.16
N ASP A 165 -12.04 25.12 2.30
CA ASP A 165 -13.20 25.21 3.20
C ASP A 165 -13.06 24.46 4.54
N THR A 166 -12.03 23.64 4.79
CA THR A 166 -11.85 22.97 6.09
C THR A 166 -10.51 23.32 6.75
N ALA A 167 -10.59 24.26 7.70
CA ALA A 167 -9.50 24.88 8.44
C ALA A 167 -8.72 23.97 9.42
N ASP A 168 -8.61 22.66 9.17
CA ASP A 168 -7.96 21.76 10.12
C ASP A 168 -6.77 20.99 9.54
N LEU A 169 -5.65 21.71 9.41
CA LEU A 169 -4.33 21.19 9.03
C LEU A 169 -3.76 20.13 10.00
N TRP A 170 -4.47 19.88 11.10
CA TRP A 170 -4.09 18.98 12.17
C TRP A 170 -4.91 17.68 12.18
N HIS A 171 -5.96 17.58 11.37
CA HIS A 171 -6.71 16.34 11.22
C HIS A 171 -6.11 15.46 10.12
N ASP A 172 -5.99 14.18 10.45
CA ASP A 172 -5.67 13.15 9.46
C ASP A 172 -6.85 12.98 8.49
N GLU A 173 -6.59 12.43 7.31
CA GLU A 173 -7.63 11.99 6.41
C GLU A 173 -8.57 10.99 7.11
N ARG A 174 -9.88 11.20 6.91
CA ARG A 174 -10.88 10.22 7.33
C ARG A 174 -10.79 9.01 6.41
N LEU A 175 -10.60 7.83 7.02
CA LEU A 175 -10.64 6.57 6.28
C LEU A 175 -12.09 6.19 5.94
N CYS A 176 -12.28 5.44 4.85
CA CYS A 176 -13.62 5.07 4.37
C CYS A 176 -14.47 4.32 5.41
N ASP A 177 -13.82 3.60 6.33
CA ASP A 177 -14.50 2.82 7.37
C ASP A 177 -14.85 3.62 8.63
N GLU A 178 -14.51 4.91 8.73
CA GLU A 178 -14.77 5.76 9.90
C GLU A 178 -16.17 6.38 9.96
N GLU A 179 -16.83 6.53 8.81
CA GLU A 179 -18.09 7.28 8.73
C GLU A 179 -19.31 6.48 9.18
N TRP A 180 -19.16 5.16 9.35
CA TRP A 180 -20.26 4.24 9.58
C TRP A 180 -20.44 3.92 11.06
N LYS A 181 -21.70 3.87 11.49
CA LYS A 181 -22.07 3.43 12.83
C LYS A 181 -21.85 1.92 12.91
N ILE A 182 -20.94 1.49 13.77
CA ILE A 182 -20.69 0.07 14.02
C ILE A 182 -21.92 -0.52 14.73
N THR A 183 -22.44 -1.62 14.20
CA THR A 183 -23.57 -2.36 14.77
C THR A 183 -23.12 -3.33 15.88
N ASP A 184 -21.87 -3.77 15.86
CA ASP A 184 -21.27 -4.69 16.84
C ASP A 184 -20.54 -3.95 17.99
N SER A 185 -20.60 -4.55 19.18
CA SER A 185 -19.98 -4.09 20.42
C SER A 185 -18.56 -4.61 20.64
N THR A 186 -18.13 -5.68 19.97
CA THR A 186 -16.79 -6.25 20.20
C THR A 186 -15.74 -5.48 19.40
N PRO A 187 -14.67 -4.93 20.01
CA PRO A 187 -13.62 -4.21 19.28
C PRO A 187 -12.86 -5.18 18.35
N GLY A 188 -12.62 -4.75 17.10
CA GLY A 188 -11.82 -5.47 16.13
C GLY A 188 -10.32 -5.13 16.24
N GLY A 189 -9.49 -5.75 15.40
CA GLY A 189 -8.07 -5.42 15.35
C GLY A 189 -7.80 -3.96 14.92
N ARG A 190 -8.72 -3.35 14.16
CA ARG A 190 -8.70 -1.91 13.89
C ARG A 190 -8.84 -1.12 15.19
N GLU A 191 -9.90 -1.35 15.95
CA GLU A 191 -10.24 -0.61 17.17
C GLU A 191 -9.15 -0.70 18.26
N LEU A 192 -8.38 -1.80 18.25
CA LEU A 192 -7.28 -2.03 19.17
C LEU A 192 -5.93 -1.47 18.67
N SER A 193 -5.87 -0.96 17.44
CA SER A 193 -4.64 -0.45 16.84
C SER A 193 -4.30 0.96 17.35
N PRO A 194 -3.02 1.28 17.64
CA PRO A 194 -2.63 2.63 18.02
C PRO A 194 -2.86 3.66 16.91
N TRP A 195 -3.03 3.21 15.67
CA TRP A 195 -3.37 4.08 14.55
C TRP A 195 -4.77 4.69 14.63
N VAL A 196 -5.68 4.16 15.46
CA VAL A 196 -7.01 4.77 15.67
C VAL A 196 -6.89 6.14 16.32
N ASP A 197 -6.05 6.22 17.36
CA ASP A 197 -5.86 7.43 18.16
C ASP A 197 -4.66 8.26 17.70
N TRP A 198 -3.86 7.76 16.76
CA TRP A 198 -2.72 8.50 16.23
C TRP A 198 -3.17 9.83 15.63
N ARG A 199 -2.47 10.90 16.00
CA ARG A 199 -2.62 12.24 15.44
C ARG A 199 -1.24 12.79 15.14
N ARG A 200 -1.18 13.67 14.13
CA ARG A 200 0.06 14.34 13.75
C ARG A 200 0.57 15.21 14.90
N ASP A 201 1.79 14.96 15.35
CA ASP A 201 2.51 15.86 16.25
C ASP A 201 3.51 16.73 15.44
N PRO A 202 3.35 18.06 15.40
CA PRO A 202 4.26 18.93 14.64
C PRO A 202 5.64 19.06 15.29
N SER A 203 5.73 18.83 16.59
CA SER A 203 6.97 18.90 17.37
C SER A 203 7.79 17.61 17.29
N ALA A 204 7.11 16.49 17.06
CA ALA A 204 7.69 15.16 16.85
C ALA A 204 7.08 14.51 15.58
N PRO A 205 7.36 15.05 14.40
CA PRO A 205 6.68 14.60 13.19
C PRO A 205 7.13 13.19 12.78
N LEU A 206 6.14 12.34 12.46
CA LEU A 206 6.37 10.96 12.08
C LEU A 206 6.68 10.84 10.58
N LEU A 207 7.77 10.17 10.25
CA LEU A 207 8.09 9.74 8.90
C LEU A 207 7.55 8.33 8.69
N CYS A 208 6.67 8.12 7.72
CA CYS A 208 6.17 6.79 7.35
C CYS A 208 6.55 6.46 5.90
N VAL A 209 7.03 5.23 5.70
CA VAL A 209 7.37 4.72 4.37
C VAL A 209 6.88 3.31 4.14
N LEU A 210 6.51 3.03 2.89
CA LEU A 210 6.23 1.68 2.39
C LEU A 210 7.28 1.34 1.33
N VAL A 211 7.96 0.21 1.50
CA VAL A 211 9.01 -0.25 0.58
C VAL A 211 8.45 -1.37 -0.29
N MET A 212 8.60 -1.27 -1.60
CA MET A 212 8.08 -2.27 -2.54
C MET A 212 8.98 -2.42 -3.76
N THR A 213 8.79 -3.53 -4.50
CA THR A 213 9.37 -3.68 -5.83
C THR A 213 8.84 -2.59 -6.76
N ARG A 214 9.72 -1.99 -7.55
CA ARG A 214 9.37 -0.96 -8.52
C ARG A 214 8.84 -1.60 -9.80
N GLY A 215 7.61 -1.29 -10.16
CA GLY A 215 7.08 -1.59 -11.50
C GLY A 215 7.53 -0.57 -12.55
N GLY A 216 7.13 -0.81 -13.80
CA GLY A 216 7.42 0.09 -14.92
C GLY A 216 6.45 1.27 -15.02
N GLY A 217 6.25 1.77 -16.24
CA GLY A 217 5.39 2.93 -16.50
C GLY A 217 3.90 2.68 -16.16
N PRO A 218 3.14 3.75 -15.90
CA PRO A 218 1.70 3.67 -15.64
C PRO A 218 0.93 3.27 -16.89
N TYR A 219 -0.25 2.72 -16.69
CA TYR A 219 -1.21 2.39 -17.73
C TYR A 219 -1.74 3.66 -18.40
N THR A 220 -1.88 3.64 -19.72
CA THR A 220 -2.35 4.80 -20.49
C THR A 220 -3.72 4.55 -21.13
N LEU A 221 -4.57 5.58 -21.13
CA LEU A 221 -5.88 5.48 -21.81
C LEU A 221 -5.77 5.51 -23.34
N HIS A 222 -4.75 6.17 -23.87
CA HIS A 222 -4.59 6.37 -25.31
C HIS A 222 -3.91 5.20 -26.03
N GLU A 223 -3.04 4.44 -25.35
CA GLU A 223 -2.32 3.32 -25.97
C GLU A 223 -2.79 2.00 -25.35
N ASP A 224 -2.68 1.86 -24.04
CA ASP A 224 -2.92 0.58 -23.37
C ASP A 224 -4.39 0.18 -23.33
N HIS A 225 -5.29 1.14 -23.09
CA HIS A 225 -6.73 0.88 -23.00
C HIS A 225 -7.39 0.53 -24.32
N LEU A 226 -6.83 0.97 -25.44
CA LEU A 226 -7.35 0.65 -26.77
C LEU A 226 -7.08 -0.82 -27.13
N ASP A 227 -6.03 -1.40 -26.58
CA ASP A 227 -5.74 -2.82 -26.71
C ASP A 227 -6.70 -3.65 -25.82
N LYS A 228 -7.57 -4.41 -26.48
CA LYS A 228 -8.53 -5.31 -25.81
C LYS A 228 -7.84 -6.38 -24.98
N SER A 229 -6.63 -6.80 -25.34
CA SER A 229 -5.87 -7.80 -24.60
C SER A 229 -5.40 -7.27 -23.25
N ASN A 230 -4.89 -6.03 -23.20
CA ASN A 230 -4.51 -5.37 -21.95
C ASN A 230 -5.72 -5.20 -21.02
N ARG A 231 -6.89 -4.84 -21.57
CA ARG A 231 -8.12 -4.72 -20.78
C ARG A 231 -8.59 -6.07 -20.22
N ALA A 232 -8.53 -7.13 -21.02
CA ALA A 232 -8.87 -8.48 -20.58
C ALA A 232 -7.94 -8.93 -19.45
N GLU A 233 -6.66 -8.62 -19.55
CA GLU A 233 -5.67 -8.91 -18.52
C GLU A 233 -5.93 -8.14 -17.21
N VAL A 234 -6.27 -6.84 -17.28
CA VAL A 234 -6.69 -6.09 -16.09
C VAL A 234 -7.94 -6.71 -15.46
N PHE A 235 -8.90 -7.19 -16.25
CA PHE A 235 -10.07 -7.89 -15.70
C PHE A 235 -9.73 -9.19 -14.99
N GLU A 236 -8.78 -9.96 -15.51
CA GLU A 236 -8.28 -11.17 -14.85
C GLU A 236 -7.60 -10.85 -13.51
N ILE A 237 -6.77 -9.80 -13.46
CA ILE A 237 -6.17 -9.31 -12.20
C ILE A 237 -7.23 -8.87 -11.19
N LEU A 238 -8.28 -8.19 -11.64
CA LEU A 238 -9.39 -7.79 -10.77
C LEU A 238 -10.20 -9.00 -10.29
N ASP A 239 -10.37 -10.04 -11.11
CA ASP A 239 -10.97 -11.29 -10.68
C ASP A 239 -10.09 -12.03 -9.66
N ASP A 240 -8.76 -11.92 -9.77
CA ASP A 240 -7.83 -12.39 -8.75
C ASP A 240 -8.06 -11.73 -7.39
N LEU A 241 -8.11 -10.40 -7.33
CA LEU A 241 -8.44 -9.69 -6.08
C LEU A 241 -9.86 -10.00 -5.57
N SER A 242 -10.84 -10.11 -6.49
CA SER A 242 -12.24 -10.37 -6.13
C SER A 242 -12.44 -11.72 -5.45
N ALA A 243 -11.63 -12.71 -5.82
CA ALA A 243 -11.68 -14.05 -5.22
C ALA A 243 -11.35 -14.04 -3.71
N ASP A 244 -10.53 -13.08 -3.27
CA ASP A 244 -10.17 -12.90 -1.87
C ASP A 244 -10.99 -11.81 -1.17
N GLY A 245 -12.09 -11.35 -1.78
CA GLY A 245 -12.94 -10.32 -1.20
C GLY A 245 -12.30 -8.93 -1.16
N ILE A 246 -11.27 -8.69 -1.98
CA ILE A 246 -10.55 -7.40 -2.01
C ILE A 246 -11.10 -6.52 -3.13
N LEU A 247 -11.54 -5.31 -2.77
CA LEU A 247 -12.02 -4.26 -3.66
C LEU A 247 -11.13 -3.02 -3.55
N HIS A 248 -10.32 -2.73 -4.57
CA HIS A 248 -9.33 -1.63 -4.57
C HIS A 248 -9.92 -0.21 -4.55
N GLN A 249 -11.17 -0.03 -5.01
CA GLN A 249 -11.91 1.24 -5.24
C GLN A 249 -11.26 2.35 -6.09
N ASP A 250 -9.94 2.44 -6.19
CA ASP A 250 -9.21 3.45 -6.97
C ASP A 250 -8.45 2.87 -8.16
N LEU A 251 -9.20 2.54 -9.21
CA LEU A 251 -8.67 1.93 -10.44
C LEU A 251 -8.35 2.98 -11.53
N ARG A 252 -7.86 4.16 -11.13
CA ARG A 252 -7.35 5.16 -12.08
C ARG A 252 -6.12 4.59 -12.81
N PRO A 253 -5.84 5.04 -14.06
CA PRO A 253 -4.71 4.52 -14.84
C PRO A 253 -3.35 4.63 -14.11
N ALA A 254 -3.16 5.64 -13.25
CA ALA A 254 -1.96 5.81 -12.45
C ALA A 254 -1.70 4.68 -11.43
N ASN A 255 -2.75 3.94 -11.04
CA ASN A 255 -2.68 2.84 -10.08
C ASN A 255 -2.53 1.46 -10.75
N ILE A 256 -2.43 1.44 -12.07
CA ILE A 256 -2.12 0.25 -12.87
C ILE A 256 -0.74 0.50 -13.48
N ILE A 257 0.25 -0.31 -13.16
CA ILE A 257 1.63 -0.13 -13.61
C ILE A 257 2.13 -1.37 -14.32
N ARG A 258 3.11 -1.22 -15.22
CA ARG A 258 3.78 -2.40 -15.78
C ARG A 258 4.36 -3.27 -14.66
N ALA A 259 4.13 -4.57 -14.76
CA ALA A 259 4.70 -5.53 -13.84
C ALA A 259 6.24 -5.42 -13.85
N PRO A 260 6.90 -5.62 -12.70
CA PRO A 260 8.35 -5.57 -12.61
C PRO A 260 8.98 -6.75 -13.38
N ALA A 261 10.27 -6.65 -13.68
CA ALA A 261 10.96 -7.67 -14.48
C ALA A 261 11.05 -9.04 -13.77
N ASP A 262 10.96 -9.05 -12.44
CA ASP A 262 10.95 -10.24 -11.58
C ASP A 262 9.54 -10.77 -11.28
N ALA A 263 8.52 -10.35 -12.04
CA ALA A 263 7.16 -10.84 -11.89
C ALA A 263 7.07 -12.35 -12.13
N GLU A 264 6.31 -13.02 -11.28
CA GLU A 264 6.09 -14.47 -11.29
C GLU A 264 4.86 -14.86 -12.10
N THR A 265 4.80 -16.14 -12.48
CA THR A 265 3.64 -16.71 -13.18
C THR A 265 2.43 -16.76 -12.25
N CYS A 266 1.31 -16.19 -12.68
CA CYS A 266 0.05 -16.29 -11.96
C CYS A 266 -0.43 -17.75 -11.93
N PRO A 267 -0.68 -18.32 -10.74
CA PRO A 267 -1.10 -19.72 -10.62
C PRO A 267 -2.49 -19.98 -11.20
N ARG A 268 -3.35 -18.95 -11.28
CA ARG A 268 -4.71 -19.06 -11.82
C ARG A 268 -4.77 -18.98 -13.34
N HIS A 269 -3.99 -18.07 -13.91
CA HIS A 269 -4.01 -17.75 -15.34
C HIS A 269 -2.87 -18.42 -16.12
N ASN A 270 -1.92 -19.05 -15.43
CA ASN A 270 -0.74 -19.72 -15.98
C ASN A 270 0.06 -18.84 -16.95
N ARG A 271 0.21 -17.56 -16.59
CA ARG A 271 1.01 -16.57 -17.32
C ARG A 271 1.57 -15.51 -16.39
N VAL A 272 2.66 -14.88 -16.78
CA VAL A 272 3.14 -13.64 -16.14
C VAL A 272 2.28 -12.50 -16.66
N HIS A 273 1.60 -11.79 -15.77
CA HIS A 273 0.85 -10.59 -16.17
C HIS A 273 1.83 -9.45 -16.47
N LYS A 274 1.50 -8.65 -17.47
CA LYS A 274 2.18 -7.42 -17.87
C LYS A 274 1.85 -6.25 -16.94
N TRP A 275 0.78 -6.34 -16.16
CA TRP A 275 0.27 -5.28 -15.31
C TRP A 275 0.20 -5.70 -13.84
N ASN A 276 0.49 -4.76 -12.96
CA ASN A 276 0.29 -4.86 -11.52
C ASN A 276 -0.60 -3.71 -11.02
N LEU A 277 -1.32 -3.96 -9.92
CA LEU A 277 -2.06 -2.93 -9.17
C LEU A 277 -1.25 -2.40 -7.99
N ILE A 278 -1.39 -1.11 -7.71
CA ILE A 278 -0.75 -0.39 -6.60
C ILE A 278 -1.71 0.61 -5.97
N ASP A 279 -1.35 1.15 -4.80
CA ASP A 279 -2.13 2.18 -4.08
C ASP A 279 -3.44 1.65 -3.49
N PHE A 280 -3.30 0.67 -2.59
CA PHE A 280 -4.41 0.04 -1.88
C PHE A 280 -4.97 0.89 -0.71
N ALA A 281 -4.68 2.19 -0.67
CA ALA A 281 -5.15 3.10 0.37
C ALA A 281 -6.69 3.13 0.50
N LEU A 282 -7.40 3.01 -0.63
CA LEU A 282 -8.87 3.01 -0.69
C LEU A 282 -9.44 1.60 -0.88
N THR A 283 -8.92 0.62 -0.16
CA THR A 283 -9.39 -0.77 -0.28
C THR A 283 -10.49 -1.10 0.72
N ARG A 284 -11.49 -1.86 0.25
CA ARG A 284 -12.43 -2.58 1.10
C ARG A 284 -12.09 -4.07 1.06
N VAL A 285 -12.13 -4.72 2.22
CA VAL A 285 -11.82 -6.14 2.37
C VAL A 285 -13.05 -6.81 2.98
N ASP A 286 -13.36 -8.00 2.49
CA ASP A 286 -14.43 -8.86 2.99
C ASP A 286 -13.89 -10.26 3.28
N THR A 287 -14.40 -10.93 4.31
CA THR A 287 -14.00 -12.30 4.64
C THR A 287 -14.72 -13.31 3.75
N PRO A 288 -14.05 -14.40 3.34
CA PRO A 288 -14.74 -15.56 2.77
C PRO A 288 -15.74 -16.16 3.75
N ASP A 289 -16.97 -16.35 3.28
CA ASP A 289 -17.97 -17.20 3.91
C ASP A 289 -18.28 -18.32 2.91
N ASP A 290 -17.92 -19.55 3.28
CA ASP A 290 -18.06 -20.75 2.46
C ASP A 290 -19.48 -20.93 1.89
N SER A 291 -20.50 -20.34 2.55
CA SER A 291 -21.90 -20.45 2.15
C SER A 291 -22.32 -19.46 1.04
N GLU A 292 -21.62 -18.33 0.87
CA GLU A 292 -21.98 -17.25 -0.06
C GLU A 292 -20.89 -16.85 -1.06
N ASP A 293 -19.76 -17.56 -1.05
CA ASP A 293 -18.56 -17.21 -1.80
C ASP A 293 -18.79 -16.86 -3.28
N LYS A 294 -19.70 -17.57 -3.95
CA LYS A 294 -19.99 -17.30 -5.38
C LYS A 294 -20.71 -15.98 -5.59
N LEU A 295 -21.69 -15.64 -4.75
CA LEU A 295 -22.45 -14.39 -4.89
C LEU A 295 -21.58 -13.19 -4.51
N ARG A 296 -20.80 -13.35 -3.43
CA ARG A 296 -19.81 -12.36 -2.98
C ARG A 296 -18.76 -12.07 -4.06
N PHE A 297 -18.13 -13.11 -4.62
CA PHE A 297 -17.20 -12.97 -5.74
C PHE A 297 -17.82 -12.20 -6.91
N GLN A 298 -19.05 -12.57 -7.30
CA GLN A 298 -19.76 -11.89 -8.39
C GLN A 298 -20.02 -10.42 -8.10
N ALA A 299 -20.43 -10.08 -6.86
CA ALA A 299 -20.64 -8.71 -6.44
C ALA A 299 -19.34 -7.90 -6.49
N VAL A 300 -18.27 -8.38 -5.85
CA VAL A 300 -16.98 -7.70 -5.83
C VAL A 300 -16.40 -7.54 -7.24
N SER A 301 -16.41 -8.61 -8.04
CA SER A 301 -15.95 -8.58 -9.44
C SER A 301 -16.74 -7.57 -10.27
N MET A 302 -18.07 -7.54 -10.12
CA MET A 302 -18.91 -6.56 -10.80
C MET A 302 -18.56 -5.12 -10.38
N TYR A 303 -18.40 -4.85 -9.08
CA TYR A 303 -18.03 -3.53 -8.59
C TYR A 303 -16.64 -3.08 -9.09
N GLN A 304 -15.65 -3.98 -9.07
CA GLN A 304 -14.30 -3.69 -9.58
C GLN A 304 -14.31 -3.36 -11.08
N LYS A 305 -14.92 -4.23 -11.89
CA LYS A 305 -14.99 -4.05 -13.35
C LYS A 305 -15.79 -2.81 -13.73
N ARG A 306 -16.87 -2.50 -12.99
CA ARG A 306 -17.63 -1.26 -13.17
C ARG A 306 -16.79 -0.04 -12.79
N GLY A 307 -16.08 -0.08 -11.66
CA GLY A 307 -15.17 0.99 -11.24
C GLY A 307 -14.11 1.30 -12.31
N TYR A 308 -13.46 0.25 -12.84
CA TYR A 308 -12.48 0.37 -13.92
C TYR A 308 -13.07 0.94 -15.21
N THR A 309 -14.29 0.54 -15.59
CA THR A 309 -14.92 1.00 -16.84
C THR A 309 -15.57 2.38 -16.73
N CYS A 310 -16.01 2.81 -15.55
CA CYS A 310 -16.68 4.09 -15.34
C CYS A 310 -15.71 5.25 -15.04
N ARG A 311 -14.59 5.03 -14.35
CA ARG A 311 -13.62 6.10 -13.99
C ARG A 311 -12.74 6.57 -15.15
N ARG A 312 -13.23 6.48 -16.39
CA ARG A 312 -12.51 6.82 -17.63
C ARG A 312 -12.22 8.31 -17.84
N PHE A 313 -12.82 9.20 -17.03
CA PHE A 313 -12.87 10.64 -17.31
C PHE A 313 -12.81 11.56 -16.07
N ALA A 314 -12.38 11.04 -14.92
CA ALA A 314 -12.21 11.82 -13.69
C ALA A 314 -10.73 12.05 -13.40
#